data_AF-A0A842VLW7-F1
#
_entry.id   AF-A0A842VLW7-F1
#
_cell.length_a   1.000
_cell.length_b   1.000
_cell.length_c   1.000
_cell.angle_alpha   90.00
_cell.angle_beta   90.00
_cell.angle_gamma   90.00
#
_symmetry.space_group_name_H-M   'P 1'
#
loop_
_entity.id
_entity.type
_entity.pdbx_description
1 polymer ?
#
loop_
_entity_poly.entity_id
_entity_poly.type
_entity_poly.pdbx_seq_one_letter_code
_entity_poly.pdbx_strand_id
1 'polypeptide(L)'
;MLDLMKIMTVEEVADYLSVGESVVRQLINKGDIPSFNIAGEPRVQYGSLIRWYQAQANIRSLQILKQELQNPSSWRKALDENPDFRDQIIEQKHQQGTFGELLKNAASSNYEKIGHNLKPIKNPDMDWYVRRSQSKKLHPRCPFASVYKCPRYYLSLSLLGQAGNSEIPKKLDKKLLKIWKKSELWPTTKEQHTGIVFINNKPKHYNNFCPEVAYERFKIFAINIYSYSDEIDMEVAHKRLSEERANSSDWQWQWSNIEPKHYSECAYFSILLNEKNQTIIHEDVIDIKPNFFGIGFNFNAILRKLKQLLQKNK
;
A
#
# COMPACT_ATOMS: atom_id res chain seq x y z
N MET A 1 8.26 22.69 -34.79
CA MET A 1 8.72 21.57 -35.64
C MET A 1 9.93 20.97 -34.94
N LEU A 2 9.86 19.74 -34.42
CA LEU A 2 10.96 19.14 -33.69
C LEU A 2 12.05 18.73 -34.68
N ASP A 3 13.24 19.32 -34.57
CA ASP A 3 14.38 18.95 -35.42
C ASP A 3 14.98 17.63 -34.92
N LEU A 4 14.64 16.54 -35.61
CA LEU A 4 15.15 15.20 -35.31
C LEU A 4 16.66 15.06 -35.54
N MET A 5 17.27 16.01 -36.25
CA MET A 5 18.71 16.07 -36.47
C MET A 5 19.44 16.92 -35.43
N LYS A 6 18.73 17.51 -34.46
CA LYS A 6 19.37 18.24 -33.35
C LYS A 6 20.36 17.32 -32.64
N ILE A 7 21.60 17.79 -32.56
CA ILE A 7 22.67 17.15 -31.78
C ILE A 7 22.68 17.80 -30.40
N MET A 8 22.63 16.98 -29.36
CA MET A 8 22.55 17.43 -27.97
C MET A 8 23.82 17.11 -27.19
N THR A 9 24.17 17.98 -26.26
CA THR A 9 25.20 17.72 -25.23
C THR A 9 24.67 16.80 -24.13
N VAL A 10 25.57 16.26 -23.31
CA VAL A 10 25.19 15.45 -22.13
C VAL A 10 24.30 16.24 -21.17
N GLU A 11 24.60 17.51 -20.96
CA GLU A 11 23.83 18.44 -20.13
C GLU A 11 22.40 18.62 -20.67
N GLU A 12 22.26 18.90 -21.97
CA GLU A 12 20.94 19.04 -22.60
C GLU A 12 20.11 17.74 -22.53
N VAL A 13 20.77 16.58 -22.63
CA VAL A 13 20.11 15.27 -22.46
C VAL A 13 19.70 15.04 -21.00
N ALA A 14 20.53 15.47 -20.05
CA ALA A 14 20.27 15.38 -18.63
C ALA A 14 19.03 16.21 -18.25
N ASP A 15 18.97 17.45 -18.75
CA ASP A 15 17.81 18.33 -18.59
C ASP A 15 16.55 17.73 -19.23
N TYR A 16 16.66 17.23 -20.46
CA TYR A 16 15.53 16.63 -21.17
C TYR A 16 14.94 15.42 -20.44
N LEU A 17 15.81 14.57 -19.88
CA LEU A 17 15.40 13.40 -19.11
C LEU A 17 15.12 13.71 -17.63
N SER A 18 15.37 14.94 -17.18
CA SER A 18 15.29 15.37 -15.78
C SER A 18 16.11 14.48 -14.83
N VAL A 19 17.35 14.16 -15.22
CA VAL A 19 18.31 13.37 -14.43
C VAL A 19 19.66 14.09 -14.34
N GLY A 20 20.54 13.65 -13.46
CA GLY A 20 21.90 14.21 -13.39
C GLY A 20 22.78 13.76 -14.57
N GLU A 21 23.72 14.60 -15.00
CA GLU A 21 24.68 14.28 -16.08
C GLU A 21 25.45 12.96 -15.86
N SER A 22 25.76 12.63 -14.61
CA SER A 22 26.45 11.38 -14.26
C SER A 22 25.64 10.15 -14.67
N VAL A 23 24.31 10.22 -14.61
CA VAL A 23 23.40 9.16 -15.05
C VAL A 23 23.42 9.05 -16.57
N VAL A 24 23.38 10.17 -17.28
CA VAL A 24 23.46 10.20 -18.75
C VAL A 24 24.79 9.61 -19.22
N ARG A 25 25.91 9.97 -18.60
CA ARG A 25 27.24 9.40 -18.90
C ARG A 25 27.28 7.89 -18.65
N GLN A 26 26.63 7.41 -17.59
CA GLN A 26 26.52 5.97 -17.35
C GLN A 26 25.70 5.26 -18.43
N LEU A 27 24.55 5.82 -18.84
CA LEU A 27 23.70 5.25 -19.89
C LEU A 27 24.42 5.20 -21.24
N ILE A 28 25.20 6.24 -21.55
CA ILE A 28 26.06 6.28 -22.73
C ILE A 28 27.15 5.20 -22.64
N ASN A 29 27.87 5.12 -21.51
CA ASN A 29 28.95 4.15 -21.33
C ASN A 29 28.48 2.69 -21.37
N LYS A 30 27.23 2.43 -20.98
CA LYS A 30 26.59 1.11 -21.08
C LYS A 30 26.09 0.78 -22.48
N GLY A 31 26.06 1.75 -23.39
CA GLY A 31 25.48 1.62 -24.73
C GLY A 31 23.96 1.68 -24.76
N ASP A 32 23.31 2.11 -23.67
CA ASP A 32 21.86 2.22 -23.59
C ASP A 32 21.36 3.39 -24.47
N ILE A 33 22.02 4.55 -24.38
CA ILE A 33 21.71 5.71 -25.23
C ILE A 33 22.70 5.75 -26.40
N PRO A 34 22.23 5.76 -27.67
CA PRO A 34 23.11 5.91 -28.82
C PRO A 34 23.80 7.29 -28.79
N SER A 35 25.14 7.27 -28.76
CA SER A 35 25.96 8.49 -28.76
C SER A 35 27.13 8.39 -29.73
N PHE A 36 27.68 9.53 -30.11
CA PHE A 36 28.90 9.65 -30.89
C PHE A 36 29.75 10.81 -30.34
N ASN A 37 31.04 10.82 -30.61
CA ASN A 37 31.95 11.85 -30.07
C ASN A 37 32.18 12.98 -31.06
N ILE A 38 32.10 14.23 -30.58
CA ILE A 38 32.56 15.43 -31.30
C ILE A 38 33.61 16.10 -30.43
N ALA A 39 34.83 16.26 -30.96
CA ALA A 39 35.96 16.87 -30.24
C ALA A 39 36.26 16.23 -28.86
N GLY A 40 36.13 14.90 -28.77
CA GLY A 40 36.36 14.14 -27.53
C GLY A 40 35.19 14.13 -26.55
N GLU A 41 34.13 14.88 -26.81
CA GLU A 41 32.95 14.94 -25.95
C GLU A 41 31.77 14.16 -26.55
N PRO A 42 31.04 13.36 -25.74
CA PRO A 42 29.89 12.62 -26.22
C PRO A 42 28.74 13.55 -26.60
N ARG A 43 28.05 13.17 -27.67
CA ARG A 43 26.88 13.85 -28.25
C ARG A 43 25.80 12.83 -28.57
N VAL A 44 24.56 13.24 -28.42
CA VAL A 44 23.39 12.39 -28.66
C VAL A 44 22.49 13.06 -29.69
N GLN A 45 22.10 12.31 -30.72
CA GLN A 45 21.12 12.81 -31.67
C GLN A 45 19.72 12.73 -31.05
N TYR A 46 18.98 13.84 -31.07
CA TYR A 46 17.64 13.95 -30.47
C TYR A 46 16.66 12.89 -30.98
N GLY A 47 16.64 12.63 -32.30
CA GLY A 47 15.78 11.58 -32.87
C GLY A 47 16.11 10.16 -32.36
N SER A 48 17.39 9.88 -32.07
CA SER A 48 17.82 8.60 -31.50
C SER A 48 17.49 8.49 -30.02
N LEU A 49 17.60 9.60 -29.27
CA LEU A 49 17.14 9.68 -27.88
C LEU A 49 15.63 9.43 -27.75
N ILE A 50 14.81 10.05 -28.62
CA ILE A 50 13.36 9.83 -28.63
C ILE A 50 13.03 8.36 -28.89
N ARG A 51 13.64 7.73 -29.91
CA ARG A 51 13.39 6.33 -30.23
C ARG A 51 13.75 5.41 -29.06
N TRP A 52 14.89 5.67 -28.43
CA TRP A 52 15.29 4.94 -27.22
C TRP A 52 14.27 5.13 -26.09
N TYR A 53 13.86 6.37 -25.82
CA TYR A 53 12.91 6.70 -24.76
C TYR A 53 11.55 6.00 -24.98
N GLN A 54 11.04 6.02 -26.21
CA GLN A 54 9.83 5.30 -26.60
C GLN A 54 9.98 3.78 -26.44
N ALA A 55 11.13 3.21 -26.81
CA ALA A 55 11.42 1.80 -26.60
C ALA A 55 11.44 1.42 -25.12
N GLN A 56 12.05 2.25 -24.26
CA GLN A 56 12.06 2.04 -22.80
C GLN A 56 10.66 2.16 -22.20
N ALA A 57 9.85 3.13 -22.64
CA ALA A 57 8.46 3.26 -22.21
C ALA A 57 7.61 2.05 -22.60
N ASN A 58 7.83 1.47 -23.80
CA ASN A 58 7.16 0.26 -24.25
C ASN A 58 7.60 -0.98 -23.44
N ILE A 59 8.90 -1.15 -23.20
CA ILE A 59 9.41 -2.25 -22.36
C ILE A 59 8.83 -2.16 -20.94
N ARG A 60 8.81 -0.96 -20.36
CA ARG A 60 8.22 -0.73 -19.03
C ARG A 60 6.71 -1.02 -19.02
N SER A 61 5.99 -0.58 -20.04
CA SER A 61 4.56 -0.89 -20.21
C SER A 61 4.31 -2.39 -20.32
N LEU A 62 5.14 -3.12 -21.08
CA LEU A 62 5.05 -4.58 -21.21
C LEU A 62 5.41 -5.30 -19.91
N GLN A 63 6.37 -4.78 -19.13
CA GLN A 63 6.70 -5.31 -17.81
C GLN A 63 5.57 -5.09 -16.81
N ILE A 64 4.97 -3.91 -16.80
CA ILE A 64 3.78 -3.61 -15.98
C ILE A 64 2.64 -4.54 -16.42
N LEU A 65 2.37 -4.65 -17.71
CA LEU A 65 1.32 -5.53 -18.22
C LEU A 65 1.60 -6.99 -17.85
N LYS A 66 2.84 -7.47 -17.99
CA LYS A 66 3.23 -8.82 -17.54
C LYS A 66 3.02 -9.00 -16.05
N GLN A 67 3.38 -8.00 -15.23
CA GLN A 67 3.19 -8.04 -13.78
C GLN A 67 1.70 -8.04 -13.41
N GLU A 68 0.87 -7.25 -14.10
CA GLU A 68 -0.58 -7.19 -13.91
C GLU A 68 -1.26 -8.49 -14.37
N LEU A 69 -0.87 -9.05 -15.51
CA LEU A 69 -1.38 -10.35 -15.99
C LEU A 69 -0.97 -11.50 -15.06
N GLN A 70 0.15 -11.38 -14.35
CA GLN A 70 0.60 -12.36 -13.36
C GLN A 70 0.04 -12.09 -11.96
N ASN A 71 -0.67 -10.98 -11.75
CA ASN A 71 -1.24 -10.62 -10.48
C ASN A 71 -2.68 -11.17 -10.37
N PRO A 72 -2.95 -12.14 -9.47
CA PRO A 72 -4.29 -12.70 -9.30
C PRO A 72 -5.36 -11.64 -8.96
N SER A 73 -4.99 -10.53 -8.32
CA SER A 73 -5.96 -9.49 -7.96
C SER A 73 -6.47 -8.70 -9.17
N SER A 74 -5.68 -8.61 -10.25
CA SER A 74 -6.01 -7.79 -11.42
C SER A 74 -7.05 -8.46 -12.32
N TRP A 75 -7.10 -9.80 -12.31
CA TRP A 75 -8.12 -10.59 -13.01
C TRP A 75 -9.46 -10.67 -12.28
N ARG A 76 -9.48 -10.30 -11.00
CA ARG A 76 -10.64 -10.44 -10.13
C ARG A 76 -11.87 -9.73 -10.67
N LYS A 77 -11.72 -8.44 -11.04
CA LYS A 77 -12.85 -7.63 -11.54
C LYS A 77 -13.46 -8.26 -12.81
N ALA A 78 -12.61 -8.73 -13.72
CA ALA A 78 -13.06 -9.39 -14.95
C ALA A 78 -13.78 -10.73 -14.67
N LEU A 79 -13.35 -11.48 -13.65
CA LEU A 79 -14.01 -12.72 -13.23
C LEU A 79 -15.33 -12.46 -12.47
N ASP A 80 -15.41 -11.38 -11.70
CA ASP A 80 -16.64 -10.97 -11.00
C ASP A 80 -17.71 -10.45 -11.98
N GLU A 81 -17.29 -9.79 -13.06
CA GLU A 81 -18.17 -9.33 -14.15
C GLU A 81 -18.66 -10.49 -15.05
N ASN A 82 -18.06 -11.68 -14.94
CA ASN A 82 -18.42 -12.84 -15.76
C ASN A 82 -18.50 -14.14 -14.91
N PRO A 83 -19.59 -14.30 -14.13
CA PRO A 83 -19.72 -15.38 -13.14
C PRO A 83 -19.73 -16.78 -13.75
N ASP A 84 -20.35 -16.96 -14.93
CA ASP A 84 -20.39 -18.26 -15.61
C ASP A 84 -18.98 -18.75 -15.97
N PHE A 85 -18.14 -17.85 -16.49
CA PHE A 85 -16.75 -18.14 -16.81
C PHE A 85 -15.92 -18.43 -15.57
N ARG A 86 -16.13 -17.66 -14.49
CA ARG A 86 -15.48 -17.89 -13.20
C ARG A 86 -15.79 -19.29 -12.67
N ASP A 87 -17.05 -19.70 -12.68
CA ASP A 87 -17.48 -20.97 -12.12
C ASP A 87 -16.91 -22.16 -12.93
N GLN A 88 -16.89 -22.05 -14.26
CA GLN A 88 -16.20 -23.02 -15.13
C GLN A 88 -14.70 -23.16 -14.80
N ILE A 89 -14.01 -22.04 -14.56
CA ILE A 89 -12.59 -22.07 -14.19
C ILE A 89 -12.36 -22.77 -12.84
N ILE A 90 -13.27 -22.60 -11.89
CA ILE A 90 -13.15 -23.23 -10.57
C ILE A 90 -13.33 -24.75 -10.68
N GLU A 91 -14.33 -25.20 -11.43
CA GLU A 91 -14.69 -26.61 -11.58
C GLU A 91 -13.62 -27.41 -12.33
N GLN A 92 -12.94 -26.79 -13.29
CA GLN A 92 -11.90 -27.45 -14.07
C GLN A 92 -10.64 -27.77 -13.22
N LYS A 93 -9.98 -28.88 -13.58
CA LYS A 93 -8.66 -29.24 -13.07
C LYS A 93 -7.60 -28.51 -13.91
N HIS A 94 -6.86 -27.62 -13.26
CA HIS A 94 -5.73 -26.93 -13.89
C HIS A 94 -4.42 -27.54 -13.39
N GLN A 95 -3.46 -27.67 -14.30
CA GLN A 95 -2.11 -28.10 -13.93
C GLN A 95 -1.40 -26.99 -13.16
N GLN A 96 -0.53 -27.37 -12.24
CA GLN A 96 0.22 -26.43 -11.42
C GLN A 96 1.14 -25.54 -12.29
N GLY A 97 1.20 -24.25 -11.98
CA GLY A 97 1.98 -23.25 -12.71
C GLY A 97 1.32 -22.72 -13.98
N THR A 98 0.12 -23.18 -14.33
CA THR A 98 -0.61 -22.68 -15.49
C THR A 98 -1.40 -21.41 -15.18
N PHE A 99 -1.73 -20.65 -16.23
CA PHE A 99 -2.62 -19.50 -16.11
C PHE A 99 -4.01 -19.89 -15.61
N GLY A 100 -4.48 -21.12 -15.91
CA GLY A 100 -5.74 -21.65 -15.39
C GLY A 100 -5.72 -21.82 -13.87
N GLU A 101 -4.61 -22.29 -13.28
CA GLU A 101 -4.44 -22.34 -11.83
C GLU A 101 -4.42 -20.93 -11.23
N LEU A 102 -3.77 -19.97 -11.89
CA LEU A 102 -3.76 -18.57 -11.47
C LEU A 102 -5.19 -18.00 -11.42
N LEU A 103 -5.98 -18.19 -12.46
CA LEU A 103 -7.37 -17.73 -12.51
C LEU A 103 -8.25 -18.45 -11.48
N LYS A 104 -8.05 -19.77 -11.28
CA LYS A 104 -8.76 -20.53 -10.24
C LYS A 104 -8.42 -20.03 -8.84
N ASN A 105 -7.16 -19.73 -8.57
CA ASN A 105 -6.72 -19.16 -7.30
C ASN A 105 -7.28 -17.74 -7.11
N ALA A 106 -7.27 -16.91 -8.15
CA ALA A 106 -7.90 -15.59 -8.13
C ALA A 106 -9.38 -15.69 -7.77
N ALA A 107 -10.11 -16.59 -8.44
CA ALA A 107 -11.52 -16.85 -8.23
C ALA A 107 -11.84 -17.43 -6.84
N SER A 108 -10.98 -18.33 -6.31
CA SER A 108 -11.25 -19.03 -5.04
C SER A 108 -10.79 -18.26 -3.80
N SER A 109 -9.88 -17.30 -3.94
CA SER A 109 -9.17 -16.62 -2.83
C SER A 109 -10.06 -15.85 -1.84
N ASN A 110 -11.33 -15.60 -2.16
CA ASN A 110 -12.28 -14.88 -1.31
C ASN A 110 -13.65 -15.54 -1.29
N TYR A 111 -13.73 -16.87 -1.39
CA TYR A 111 -15.00 -17.58 -1.30
C TYR A 111 -14.92 -18.71 -0.26
N GLU A 112 -15.98 -18.90 0.53
CA GLU A 112 -16.11 -20.06 1.40
C GLU A 112 -16.76 -21.23 0.65
N LYS A 113 -16.25 -22.45 0.87
CA LYS A 113 -16.87 -23.67 0.37
C LYS A 113 -17.95 -24.12 1.34
N ILE A 114 -19.21 -24.02 0.93
CA ILE A 114 -20.33 -24.67 1.61
C ILE A 114 -21.03 -25.53 0.55
N GLY A 115 -20.89 -26.86 0.64
CA GLY A 115 -21.59 -27.83 -0.21
C GLY A 115 -21.67 -27.43 -1.69
N HIS A 116 -20.59 -27.69 -2.45
CA HIS A 116 -20.46 -27.43 -3.89
C HIS A 116 -20.65 -25.98 -4.39
N ASN A 117 -21.13 -25.04 -3.57
CA ASN A 117 -21.26 -23.64 -3.94
C ASN A 117 -20.23 -22.76 -3.22
N LEU A 118 -19.52 -21.94 -4.00
CA LEU A 118 -18.62 -20.91 -3.51
C LEU A 118 -19.39 -19.60 -3.38
N LYS A 119 -19.49 -19.06 -2.16
CA LYS A 119 -20.05 -17.71 -1.93
C LYS A 119 -18.96 -16.71 -1.59
N PRO A 120 -19.05 -15.47 -2.08
CA PRO A 120 -18.03 -14.46 -1.79
C PRO A 120 -18.00 -14.20 -0.28
N ILE A 121 -16.79 -14.15 0.27
CA ILE A 121 -16.49 -13.74 1.65
C ILE A 121 -16.87 -12.28 1.74
N LYS A 122 -18.10 -12.06 2.17
CA LYS A 122 -18.79 -10.77 2.23
C LYS A 122 -18.31 -9.92 3.41
N ASN A 123 -17.73 -10.56 4.43
CA ASN A 123 -17.32 -9.92 5.67
C ASN A 123 -15.81 -9.60 5.67
N PRO A 124 -15.41 -8.35 5.96
CA PRO A 124 -14.01 -8.02 6.19
C PRO A 124 -13.62 -8.38 7.62
N ASP A 125 -13.64 -9.67 7.91
CA ASP A 125 -13.22 -10.26 9.18
C ASP A 125 -11.71 -10.57 9.19
N MET A 126 -11.25 -11.29 10.21
CA MET A 126 -9.85 -11.69 10.34
C MET A 126 -9.38 -12.59 9.20
N ASP A 127 -10.24 -13.50 8.74
CA ASP A 127 -9.86 -14.42 7.69
C ASP A 127 -9.72 -13.67 6.36
N TRP A 128 -10.63 -12.73 6.06
CA TRP A 128 -10.49 -11.81 4.95
C TRP A 128 -9.18 -11.01 5.02
N TYR A 129 -8.84 -10.50 6.20
CA TYR A 129 -7.66 -9.69 6.42
C TYR A 129 -6.35 -10.48 6.24
N VAL A 130 -6.28 -11.68 6.82
CA VAL A 130 -5.13 -12.59 6.70
C VAL A 130 -4.95 -13.04 5.26
N ARG A 131 -6.02 -13.43 4.56
CA ARG A 131 -5.94 -13.79 3.14
C ARG A 131 -5.42 -12.63 2.30
N ARG A 132 -5.84 -11.39 2.59
CA ARG A 132 -5.37 -10.20 1.89
C ARG A 132 -3.92 -9.84 2.21
N SER A 133 -3.45 -10.15 3.41
CA SER A 133 -2.03 -10.08 3.76
C SER A 133 -1.21 -11.14 3.00
N GLN A 134 -1.68 -12.39 2.98
CA GLN A 134 -1.01 -13.50 2.30
C GLN A 134 -0.88 -13.28 0.78
N SER A 135 -1.95 -12.82 0.12
CA SER A 135 -1.91 -12.55 -1.32
C SER A 135 -0.90 -11.45 -1.69
N LYS A 136 -0.68 -10.50 -0.78
CA LYS A 136 0.31 -9.43 -0.94
C LYS A 136 1.69 -9.78 -0.36
N LYS A 137 1.88 -10.99 0.18
CA LYS A 137 3.10 -11.42 0.91
C LYS A 137 3.48 -10.48 2.05
N LEU A 138 2.49 -9.96 2.76
CA LEU A 138 2.66 -9.05 3.89
C LEU A 138 2.34 -9.74 5.22
N HIS A 139 2.71 -9.09 6.33
CA HIS A 139 2.41 -9.57 7.68
C HIS A 139 0.88 -9.58 7.95
N PRO A 140 0.31 -10.53 8.70
CA PRO A 140 -1.14 -10.61 8.96
C PRO A 140 -1.74 -9.46 9.77
N ARG A 141 -0.90 -8.58 10.34
CA ARG A 141 -1.28 -7.41 11.13
C ARG A 141 -0.41 -6.23 10.73
N CYS A 142 -0.96 -5.02 10.82
CA CYS A 142 -0.22 -3.80 10.55
C CYS A 142 0.96 -3.66 11.53
N PRO A 143 2.21 -3.52 11.04
CA PRO A 143 3.39 -3.36 11.91
C PRO A 143 3.43 -2.02 12.66
N PHE A 144 2.57 -1.07 12.27
CA PHE A 144 2.45 0.26 12.87
C PHE A 144 1.21 0.40 13.76
N ALA A 145 0.50 -0.69 14.06
CA ALA A 145 -0.69 -0.71 14.93
C ALA A 145 -0.33 -0.40 16.40
N SER A 146 -0.03 0.86 16.69
CA SER A 146 0.30 1.34 18.03
C SER A 146 0.11 2.84 18.12
N VAL A 147 -0.34 3.31 19.29
CA VAL A 147 -0.52 4.74 19.60
C VAL A 147 0.78 5.56 19.48
N TYR A 148 1.93 4.91 19.59
CA TYR A 148 3.25 5.55 19.46
C TYR A 148 3.82 5.50 18.05
N LYS A 149 3.26 4.70 17.15
CA LYS A 149 3.81 4.46 15.80
C LYS A 149 2.91 5.00 14.68
N CYS A 150 1.63 5.20 14.92
CA CYS A 150 0.71 5.65 13.89
C CYS A 150 -0.29 6.70 14.44
N PRO A 151 -0.39 7.89 13.81
CA PRO A 151 -1.33 8.92 14.26
C PRO A 151 -2.78 8.47 14.08
N ARG A 152 -3.10 7.73 13.01
CA ARG A 152 -4.46 7.22 12.77
C ARG A 152 -4.89 6.21 13.83
N TYR A 153 -3.98 5.31 14.25
CA TYR A 153 -4.26 4.35 15.33
C TYR A 153 -4.55 5.11 16.62
N TYR A 154 -3.69 6.08 16.98
CA TYR A 154 -3.89 6.95 18.12
C TYR A 154 -5.22 7.70 18.08
N LEU A 155 -5.50 8.43 16.99
CA LEU A 155 -6.71 9.23 16.83
C LEU A 155 -7.98 8.39 16.96
N SER A 156 -8.01 7.24 16.28
CA SER A 156 -9.14 6.29 16.36
C SER A 156 -9.40 5.84 17.79
N LEU A 157 -8.33 5.46 18.51
CA LEU A 157 -8.44 4.97 19.88
C LEU A 157 -8.84 6.08 20.86
N SER A 158 -8.33 7.31 20.67
CA SER A 158 -8.69 8.46 21.52
C SER A 158 -10.18 8.82 21.39
N LEU A 159 -10.74 8.68 20.18
CA LEU A 159 -12.14 9.00 19.90
C LEU A 159 -13.11 7.94 20.42
N LEU A 160 -12.68 6.67 20.51
CA LEU A 160 -13.53 5.61 21.05
C LEU A 160 -13.96 5.88 22.50
N GLY A 161 -13.15 6.58 23.29
CA GLY A 161 -13.53 7.02 24.64
C GLY A 161 -14.83 7.82 24.65
N GLN A 162 -14.96 8.76 23.71
CA GLN A 162 -16.15 9.58 23.52
C GLN A 162 -17.37 8.78 23.06
N ALA A 163 -17.15 7.61 22.45
CA ALA A 163 -18.19 6.67 22.05
C ALA A 163 -18.56 5.67 23.17
N GLY A 164 -18.21 5.96 24.43
CA GLY A 164 -18.55 5.14 25.59
C GLY A 164 -17.63 3.94 25.81
N ASN A 165 -16.42 3.96 25.26
CA ASN A 165 -15.42 2.90 25.47
C ASN A 165 -14.38 3.32 26.51
N SER A 166 -13.49 2.39 26.86
CA SER A 166 -12.33 2.68 27.69
C SER A 166 -11.46 3.77 27.05
N GLU A 167 -11.20 4.83 27.81
CA GLU A 167 -10.41 5.97 27.37
C GLU A 167 -8.92 5.76 27.61
N ILE A 168 -8.09 6.37 26.75
CA ILE A 168 -6.66 6.53 27.04
C ILE A 168 -6.52 7.44 28.27
N PRO A 169 -5.65 7.14 29.25
CA PRO A 169 -5.44 8.01 30.41
C PRO A 169 -5.15 9.45 29.99
N LYS A 170 -5.90 10.43 30.53
CA LYS A 170 -5.87 11.85 30.10
C LYS A 170 -4.46 12.45 30.00
N LYS A 171 -3.55 12.08 30.91
CA LYS A 171 -2.15 12.53 30.91
C LYS A 171 -1.38 11.99 29.70
N LEU A 172 -1.58 10.72 29.37
CA LEU A 172 -0.97 10.07 28.23
C LEU A 172 -1.56 10.60 26.91
N ASP A 173 -2.88 10.74 26.84
CA ASP A 173 -3.57 11.25 25.66
C ASP A 173 -3.10 12.67 25.30
N LYS A 174 -3.07 13.60 26.28
CA LYS A 174 -2.52 14.95 26.08
C LYS A 174 -1.06 14.95 25.59
N LYS A 175 -0.24 13.99 26.05
CA LYS A 175 1.17 13.86 25.62
C LYS A 175 1.23 13.39 24.17
N LEU A 176 0.49 12.35 23.81
CA LEU A 176 0.43 11.81 22.46
C LEU A 176 -0.11 12.83 21.45
N LEU A 177 -1.16 13.58 21.84
CA LEU A 177 -1.71 14.65 21.01
C LEU A 177 -0.66 15.70 20.64
N LYS A 178 0.16 16.12 21.62
CA LYS A 178 1.24 17.10 21.39
C LYS A 178 2.33 16.58 20.47
N ILE A 179 2.63 15.28 20.54
CA ILE A 179 3.62 14.63 19.66
C ILE A 179 3.08 14.61 18.24
N TRP A 180 1.88 14.07 18.05
CA TRP A 180 1.31 13.88 16.72
C TRP A 180 0.95 15.19 16.03
N LYS A 181 0.46 16.21 16.75
CA LYS A 181 0.20 17.54 16.16
C LYS A 181 1.43 18.23 15.56
N LYS A 182 2.64 17.82 15.97
CA LYS A 182 3.90 18.35 15.43
C LYS A 182 4.44 17.52 14.27
N SER A 183 3.88 16.33 14.03
CA SER A 183 4.31 15.44 12.95
C SER A 183 3.71 15.87 11.62
N GLU A 184 4.46 15.69 10.54
CA GLU A 184 3.98 15.88 9.17
C GLU A 184 2.85 14.91 8.79
N LEU A 185 2.67 13.84 9.57
CA LEU A 185 1.59 12.87 9.40
C LEU A 185 0.27 13.33 10.03
N TRP A 186 0.24 14.50 10.67
CA TRP A 186 -1.00 15.04 11.22
C TRP A 186 -1.97 15.44 10.09
N PRO A 187 -3.26 15.08 10.17
CA PRO A 187 -4.24 15.50 9.16
C PRO A 187 -4.29 17.03 9.03
N THR A 188 -4.09 17.53 7.81
CA THR A 188 -4.17 18.97 7.52
C THR A 188 -5.61 19.43 7.33
N THR A 189 -6.46 18.58 6.76
CA THR A 189 -7.86 18.89 6.47
C THR A 189 -8.82 18.02 7.28
N LYS A 190 -10.07 18.48 7.40
CA LYS A 190 -11.12 17.76 8.15
C LYS A 190 -11.51 16.45 7.48
N GLU A 191 -11.43 16.39 6.16
CA GLU A 191 -11.76 15.22 5.34
C GLU A 191 -10.79 14.06 5.57
N GLN A 192 -9.54 14.36 5.92
CA GLN A 192 -8.53 13.36 6.29
C GLN A 192 -8.61 12.95 7.76
N HIS A 193 -9.29 13.76 8.58
CA HIS A 193 -9.35 13.57 10.03
C HIS A 193 -10.18 12.32 10.36
N THR A 194 -9.70 11.53 11.33
CA THR A 194 -10.53 10.50 11.97
C THR A 194 -11.63 11.18 12.77
N GLY A 195 -12.87 10.72 12.65
CA GLY A 195 -14.01 11.37 13.29
C GLY A 195 -15.17 10.44 13.56
N ILE A 196 -15.99 10.80 14.55
CA ILE A 196 -17.24 10.14 14.87
C ILE A 196 -18.37 11.14 14.69
N VAL A 197 -19.41 10.74 13.96
CA VAL A 197 -20.65 11.50 13.84
C VAL A 197 -21.63 10.98 14.89
N PHE A 198 -22.14 11.90 15.71
CA PHE A 198 -23.13 11.61 16.73
C PHE A 198 -24.50 12.09 16.26
N ILE A 199 -25.52 11.25 16.42
CA ILE A 199 -26.93 11.64 16.25
C ILE A 199 -27.63 11.32 17.57
N ASN A 200 -28.32 12.31 18.14
CA ASN A 200 -28.97 12.19 19.45
C ASN A 200 -28.02 11.68 20.55
N ASN A 201 -26.80 12.23 20.61
CA ASN A 201 -25.70 11.82 21.50
C ASN A 201 -25.25 10.35 21.39
N LYS A 202 -25.66 9.62 20.35
CA LYS A 202 -25.21 8.25 20.08
C LYS A 202 -24.25 8.24 18.89
N PRO A 203 -23.12 7.54 18.97
CA PRO A 203 -22.19 7.43 17.85
C PRO A 203 -22.82 6.59 16.74
N LYS A 204 -22.88 7.14 15.52
CA LYS A 204 -23.60 6.54 14.37
C LYS A 204 -22.68 6.25 13.20
N HIS A 205 -21.76 7.17 12.90
CA HIS A 205 -20.81 7.00 11.80
C HIS A 205 -19.39 7.15 12.30
N TYR A 206 -18.51 6.27 11.85
CA TYR A 206 -17.08 6.27 12.15
C TYR A 206 -16.35 6.49 10.85
N ASN A 207 -15.60 7.58 10.74
CA ASN A 207 -14.91 7.98 9.52
C ASN A 207 -13.40 7.98 9.71
N ASN A 208 -12.66 7.52 8.70
CA ASN A 208 -11.20 7.48 8.67
C ASN A 208 -10.57 6.73 9.85
N PHE A 209 -11.24 5.70 10.36
CA PHE A 209 -10.74 4.86 11.44
C PHE A 209 -9.55 4.01 10.99
N CYS A 210 -8.69 3.65 11.93
CA CYS A 210 -7.67 2.63 11.73
C CYS A 210 -8.35 1.26 11.61
N PRO A 211 -8.12 0.49 10.54
CA PRO A 211 -8.75 -0.84 10.38
C PRO A 211 -8.48 -1.79 11.55
N GLU A 212 -7.31 -1.66 12.18
CA GLU A 212 -6.91 -2.46 13.35
C GLU A 212 -7.78 -2.15 14.58
N VAL A 213 -8.02 -0.87 14.84
CA VAL A 213 -8.88 -0.40 15.93
C VAL A 213 -10.34 -0.72 15.64
N ALA A 214 -10.77 -0.55 14.38
CA ALA A 214 -12.11 -0.92 13.93
C ALA A 214 -12.37 -2.41 14.15
N TYR A 215 -11.42 -3.28 13.83
CA TYR A 215 -11.57 -4.72 14.06
C TYR A 215 -11.61 -5.06 15.56
N GLU A 216 -10.76 -4.46 16.39
CA GLU A 216 -10.79 -4.73 17.83
C GLU A 216 -12.16 -4.44 18.44
N ARG A 217 -12.79 -3.33 18.01
CA ARG A 217 -14.09 -2.87 18.53
C ARG A 217 -15.31 -3.52 17.85
N PHE A 218 -15.35 -3.54 16.52
CA PHE A 218 -16.51 -3.93 15.71
C PHE A 218 -16.36 -5.29 15.04
N LYS A 219 -15.21 -5.96 15.20
CA LYS A 219 -14.87 -7.24 14.54
C LYS A 219 -14.84 -7.16 13.00
N ILE A 220 -14.72 -5.95 12.46
CA ILE A 220 -14.67 -5.66 11.02
C ILE A 220 -13.49 -4.76 10.69
N PHE A 221 -12.71 -5.11 9.67
CA PHE A 221 -11.63 -4.28 9.12
C PHE A 221 -12.17 -3.26 8.12
N ALA A 222 -12.53 -2.09 8.62
CA ALA A 222 -13.04 -0.99 7.81
C ALA A 222 -12.41 0.34 8.19
N ILE A 223 -12.37 1.26 7.23
CA ILE A 223 -11.97 2.66 7.44
C ILE A 223 -13.18 3.53 7.77
N ASN A 224 -14.32 3.25 7.14
CA ASN A 224 -15.57 3.96 7.33
C ASN A 224 -16.67 2.95 7.68
N ILE A 225 -17.47 3.25 8.70
CA ILE A 225 -18.57 2.40 9.18
C ILE A 225 -19.78 3.29 9.42
N TYR A 226 -20.90 2.96 8.77
CA TYR A 226 -22.13 3.73 8.83
C TYR A 226 -23.26 2.88 9.41
N SER A 227 -23.92 3.38 10.46
CA SER A 227 -25.17 2.80 10.93
C SER A 227 -26.33 3.11 9.98
N TYR A 228 -27.42 2.36 10.13
CA TYR A 228 -28.72 2.71 9.57
C TYR A 228 -29.19 4.09 10.01
N SER A 229 -29.87 4.79 9.08
CA SER A 229 -30.40 6.14 9.29
C SER A 229 -31.47 6.09 10.38
N ASP A 230 -32.41 5.16 10.25
CA ASP A 230 -33.50 4.92 11.20
C ASP A 230 -33.83 3.41 11.34
N GLU A 231 -34.89 3.13 12.11
CA GLU A 231 -35.38 1.78 12.38
C GLU A 231 -36.01 1.14 11.14
N ILE A 232 -36.61 1.94 10.26
CA ILE A 232 -37.27 1.45 9.03
C ILE A 232 -36.21 0.90 8.06
N ASP A 233 -35.12 1.65 7.84
CA ASP A 233 -34.01 1.21 7.00
C ASP A 233 -33.40 -0.10 7.52
N MET A 234 -33.28 -0.23 8.84
CA MET A 234 -32.75 -1.42 9.51
C MET A 234 -33.69 -2.61 9.35
N GLU A 235 -34.99 -2.43 9.58
CA GLU A 235 -36.01 -3.48 9.42
C GLU A 235 -36.07 -4.02 7.99
N VAL A 236 -36.03 -3.12 7.00
CA VAL A 236 -36.00 -3.50 5.57
C VAL A 236 -34.75 -4.33 5.27
N ALA A 237 -33.58 -3.91 5.78
CA ALA A 237 -32.34 -4.65 5.59
C ALA A 237 -32.38 -6.03 6.29
N HIS A 238 -32.87 -6.09 7.54
CA HIS A 238 -32.96 -7.33 8.31
C HIS A 238 -33.94 -8.33 7.70
N LYS A 239 -35.08 -7.86 7.17
CA LYS A 239 -36.04 -8.69 6.45
C LYS A 239 -35.39 -9.31 5.22
N ARG A 240 -34.71 -8.51 4.39
CA ARG A 240 -33.97 -8.99 3.22
C ARG A 240 -32.90 -10.01 3.60
N LEU A 241 -32.08 -9.74 4.62
CA LEU A 241 -31.03 -10.66 5.07
C LEU A 241 -31.61 -11.98 5.60
N SER A 242 -32.78 -11.95 6.24
CA SER A 242 -33.49 -13.14 6.69
C SER A 242 -33.99 -13.98 5.51
N GLU A 243 -34.58 -13.34 4.49
CA GLU A 243 -35.03 -13.99 3.26
C GLU A 243 -33.86 -14.61 2.47
N GLU A 244 -32.71 -13.92 2.42
CA GLU A 244 -31.47 -14.39 1.80
C GLU A 244 -30.75 -15.49 2.62
N ARG A 245 -31.24 -15.80 3.83
CA ARG A 245 -30.59 -16.69 4.81
C ARG A 245 -29.13 -16.30 5.06
N ALA A 246 -28.88 -15.00 5.21
CA ALA A 246 -27.56 -14.47 5.49
C ALA A 246 -27.04 -15.01 6.83
N ASN A 247 -25.73 -15.21 6.93
CA ASN A 247 -25.09 -15.63 8.17
C ASN A 247 -25.31 -14.57 9.26
N SER A 248 -25.52 -14.97 10.51
CA SER A 248 -25.60 -14.07 11.66
C SER A 248 -24.35 -13.20 11.86
N SER A 249 -23.21 -13.59 11.31
CA SER A 249 -21.97 -12.80 11.33
C SER A 249 -21.90 -11.72 10.25
N ASP A 250 -22.88 -11.64 9.32
CA ASP A 250 -22.92 -10.61 8.29
C ASP A 250 -22.93 -9.21 8.92
N TRP A 251 -21.99 -8.36 8.50
CA TRP A 251 -21.90 -6.99 9.02
C TRP A 251 -23.17 -6.18 8.76
N GLN A 252 -23.94 -6.54 7.72
CA GLN A 252 -25.20 -5.87 7.38
C GLN A 252 -26.28 -6.06 8.45
N TRP A 253 -26.13 -6.99 9.39
CA TRP A 253 -27.04 -7.03 10.54
C TRP A 253 -26.87 -5.82 11.47
N GLN A 254 -25.72 -5.14 11.43
CA GLN A 254 -25.40 -4.04 12.35
C GLN A 254 -25.20 -2.70 11.65
N TRP A 255 -24.76 -2.71 10.39
CA TRP A 255 -24.32 -1.52 9.67
C TRP A 255 -24.98 -1.43 8.30
N SER A 256 -25.34 -0.22 7.90
CA SER A 256 -25.92 0.05 6.58
C SER A 256 -24.86 0.00 5.49
N ASN A 257 -23.66 0.50 5.81
CA ASN A 257 -22.54 0.51 4.89
C ASN A 257 -21.21 0.42 5.63
N ILE A 258 -20.24 -0.21 5.00
CA ILE A 258 -18.84 -0.23 5.44
C ILE A 258 -17.93 0.01 4.24
N GLU A 259 -16.78 0.63 4.48
CA GLU A 259 -15.68 0.68 3.52
C GLU A 259 -14.56 -0.24 4.02
N PRO A 260 -14.47 -1.49 3.53
CA PRO A 260 -13.45 -2.43 3.94
C PRO A 260 -12.06 -1.91 3.57
N LYS A 261 -11.08 -2.03 4.47
CA LYS A 261 -9.72 -1.56 4.16
C LYS A 261 -8.65 -2.41 4.81
N HIS A 262 -7.70 -2.86 3.99
CA HIS A 262 -6.50 -3.51 4.49
C HIS A 262 -5.45 -2.47 4.88
N TYR A 263 -4.63 -2.73 5.89
CA TYR A 263 -3.64 -1.74 6.35
C TYR A 263 -2.66 -1.30 5.26
N SER A 264 -2.32 -2.19 4.31
CA SER A 264 -1.42 -1.87 3.21
C SER A 264 -1.99 -0.82 2.25
N GLU A 265 -3.31 -0.58 2.29
CA GLU A 265 -4.04 0.39 1.47
C GLU A 265 -4.27 1.71 2.24
N CYS A 266 -3.81 1.79 3.48
CA CYS A 266 -3.85 3.01 4.28
C CYS A 266 -2.80 4.01 3.77
N ALA A 267 -3.19 5.27 3.56
CA ALA A 267 -2.28 6.32 3.10
C ALA A 267 -1.06 6.52 4.03
N TYR A 268 -1.22 6.25 5.33
CA TYR A 268 -0.11 6.34 6.29
C TYR A 268 0.89 5.19 6.17
N PHE A 269 0.50 4.04 5.62
CA PHE A 269 1.32 2.84 5.64
C PHE A 269 2.59 3.01 4.79
N SER A 270 2.48 3.56 3.58
CA SER A 270 3.62 3.79 2.70
C SER A 270 4.60 4.80 3.30
N ILE A 271 4.10 5.87 3.93
CA ILE A 271 4.93 6.92 4.53
C ILE A 271 5.70 6.35 5.74
N LEU A 272 4.99 5.66 6.65
CA LEU A 272 5.61 5.03 7.84
C LEU A 272 6.61 3.93 7.46
N LEU A 273 6.36 3.20 6.36
CA LEU A 273 7.30 2.22 5.84
C LEU A 273 8.59 2.89 5.35
N ASN A 274 8.48 4.03 4.66
CA ASN A 274 9.63 4.80 4.21
C ASN A 274 10.43 5.42 5.36
N GLU A 275 9.78 6.00 6.37
CA GLU A 275 10.45 6.53 7.58
C GLU A 275 11.23 5.45 8.33
N LYS A 276 10.64 4.25 8.46
CA LYS A 276 11.32 3.10 9.07
C LYS A 276 12.54 2.65 8.25
N ASN A 277 12.49 2.76 6.93
CA ASN A 277 13.61 2.39 6.07
C ASN A 277 14.71 3.47 6.08
N GLN A 278 14.36 4.75 6.17
CA GLN A 278 15.34 5.85 6.29
C GLN A 278 16.14 5.79 7.60
N THR A 279 15.51 5.39 8.70
CA THR A 279 16.21 5.17 10.00
C THR A 279 17.21 4.00 9.96
N ILE A 280 17.06 3.05 9.04
CA ILE A 280 18.02 1.95 8.83
C ILE A 280 19.17 2.37 7.89
N ILE A 281 19.00 3.45 7.12
CA ILE A 281 20.01 3.95 6.17
C ILE A 281 20.93 5.02 6.82
N HIS A 282 20.53 5.58 7.96
CA HIS A 282 21.33 6.52 8.77
C HIS A 282 22.12 5.84 9.92
N GLU A 283 22.78 4.70 9.67
CA GLU A 283 23.97 4.37 10.47
C GLU A 283 25.18 5.03 9.80
N ASP A 284 25.48 6.26 10.23
CA ASP A 284 26.59 7.05 9.72
C ASP A 284 27.91 6.30 9.91
N VAL A 285 28.63 6.05 8.82
CA VAL A 285 29.98 5.45 8.81
C VAL A 285 31.02 6.40 9.44
N ILE A 286 30.65 7.66 9.68
CA ILE A 286 31.48 8.69 10.28
C ILE A 286 30.63 9.43 11.33
N ASP A 287 30.86 9.13 12.61
CA ASP A 287 30.29 9.89 13.73
C ASP A 287 31.29 11.00 14.09
N ILE A 288 31.06 12.22 13.61
CA ILE A 288 31.91 13.37 13.95
C ILE A 288 31.41 13.93 15.28
N LYS A 289 31.93 13.40 16.39
CA LYS A 289 31.77 14.03 17.70
C LYS A 289 32.91 15.02 17.95
N PRO A 290 32.62 16.29 18.30
CA PRO A 290 33.65 17.22 18.72
C PRO A 290 34.08 16.87 20.14
N ASN A 291 35.11 16.04 20.27
CA ASN A 291 35.88 15.90 21.50
C ASN A 291 37.37 16.07 21.18
N PHE A 292 38.13 16.48 22.19
CA PHE A 292 39.47 17.11 22.17
C PHE A 292 40.60 16.36 21.43
N PHE A 293 40.35 15.18 20.83
CA PHE A 293 41.34 14.38 20.10
C PHE A 293 40.71 13.67 18.88
N GLY A 294 40.60 14.38 17.75
CA GLY A 294 40.57 13.80 16.40
C GLY A 294 39.32 13.04 15.94
N ILE A 295 39.23 12.85 14.61
CA ILE A 295 38.16 12.14 13.89
C ILE A 295 38.21 10.65 14.26
N GLY A 296 37.15 10.14 14.89
CA GLY A 296 37.01 8.71 15.22
C GLY A 296 36.33 7.93 14.08
N PHE A 297 37.01 6.92 13.53
CA PHE A 297 36.43 6.01 12.55
C PHE A 297 35.79 4.79 13.22
N ASN A 298 34.56 4.44 12.84
CA ASN A 298 33.90 3.22 13.30
C ASN A 298 34.36 2.01 12.46
N PHE A 299 35.46 1.39 12.87
CA PHE A 299 36.07 0.24 12.19
C PHE A 299 35.11 -0.95 12.00
N ASN A 300 34.14 -1.13 12.90
CA ASN A 300 33.15 -2.21 12.80
C ASN A 300 32.17 -2.02 11.63
N ALA A 301 31.85 -0.77 11.28
CA ALA A 301 31.01 -0.45 10.13
C ALA A 301 31.75 -0.67 8.80
N ILE A 302 33.05 -0.32 8.75
CA ILE A 302 33.92 -0.51 7.59
C ILE A 302 34.13 -1.99 7.28
N LEU A 303 34.42 -2.82 8.29
CA LEU A 303 34.58 -4.27 8.15
C LEU A 303 33.30 -4.96 7.65
N ARG A 304 32.11 -4.45 8.02
CA ARG A 304 30.82 -4.98 7.58
C ARG A 304 30.55 -4.67 6.11
N LYS A 305 30.89 -3.46 5.64
CA LYS A 305 30.82 -3.07 4.21
C LYS A 305 31.81 -3.85 3.35
N LEU A 306 33.03 -4.08 3.83
CA LEU A 306 34.03 -4.89 3.13
C LEU A 306 33.60 -6.35 2.96
N LYS A 307 32.98 -6.97 3.99
CA LYS A 307 32.40 -8.31 3.87
C LYS A 307 31.26 -8.39 2.85
N GLN A 308 30.41 -7.36 2.76
CA GLN A 308 29.32 -7.31 1.78
C GLN A 308 29.83 -7.14 0.33
N LEU A 309 30.93 -6.41 0.14
CA LEU A 309 31.57 -6.26 -1.18
C LEU A 309 32.27 -7.54 -1.62
N LEU A 310 32.90 -8.27 -0.70
CA LEU A 310 33.54 -9.56 -0.98
C LEU A 310 32.54 -10.69 -1.27
N GLN A 311 31.30 -10.60 -0.75
CA GLN A 311 30.22 -11.55 -1.04
C GLN A 311 29.51 -11.27 -2.37
N LYS A 312 29.65 -10.07 -2.95
CA LYS A 312 29.09 -9.73 -4.27
C LYS A 312 30.00 -10.09 -5.45
N ASN A 313 31.24 -10.50 -5.19
CA ASN A 313 32.23 -10.90 -6.19
C ASN A 313 32.53 -12.42 -6.19
N LYS A 314 31.60 -13.22 -5.66
CA LYS A 314 31.51 -14.67 -5.88
C LYS A 314 30.19 -14.97 -6.57
#